data_AF-A0A0R2XIP4-F1
#
_entry.id   AF-A0A0R2XIP4-F1
#
_cell.length_a   1.000
_cell.length_b   1.000
_cell.length_c   1.000
_cell.angle_alpha   90.00
_cell.angle_beta   90.00
_cell.angle_gamma   90.00
#
_symmetry.space_group_name_H-M   'P 1'
#
loop_
_entity.id
_entity.type
_entity.pdbx_description
1 polymer ?
#
loop_
_entity_poly.entity_id
_entity_poly.type
_entity_poly.pdbx_seq_one_letter_code
_entity_poly.pdbx_strand_id
1 'polypeptide(L)'
;SQPTEQVPPPPLDQFSPQKPGQPPWVWAGMGALVLLALFVIFVLPGIVQDYELPLERRVEESLATAPVAPQQRAETGVSPFLEAQRARERKEAQDVLAELLDTQSQLDALQVEQWAKMAYDSALALALEGDESYRVQEFGSARDAYQQALAQLSATLASVPTVLEQTLISGEQALIARDATTAIANYELATLLEESLVDLAAGIASNDAQIGLTRAQALEELIDLLDSAERAAGNPARQVEILEQAVNLDPYSTEAAQALAQARADRLQERFAAMMSEGYTQLQAGSPQEAIARFEAAATLGVNENEARAAIAQTETEITNAKIAELQRRALDSEAREAWQEAVEDYDAIVAIDANLPTINRALDYAEKRARLDALLIAALDTPERFAEQAVFDETRDIYFTGRAIEDAGPRLVAQLDELQTLLENSQVPLSIRFISDGLTDVTVLRVTELGTFEQTRLDLKPGTYAAVGRRAGYREVREEFTVGFGLTPAVVIVRCNEAISTALGR
;
A
#
# COMPACT_ATOMS: atom_id res chain seq x y z
N SER A 1 15.84 -43.54 46.00
CA SER A 1 15.72 -44.98 45.70
C SER A 1 16.03 -45.21 44.23
N GLN A 2 17.18 -45.83 43.97
CA GLN A 2 17.50 -46.56 42.72
C GLN A 2 16.86 -47.98 42.80
N PRO A 3 16.79 -48.85 41.75
CA PRO A 3 17.86 -49.08 40.75
C PRO A 3 17.40 -49.44 39.29
N THR A 4 18.20 -49.08 38.27
CA THR A 4 19.04 -49.91 37.35
C THR A 4 18.34 -50.68 36.23
N GLU A 5 18.75 -50.41 34.99
CA GLU A 5 19.29 -51.45 34.09
C GLU A 5 20.31 -50.86 33.10
N GLN A 6 21.41 -51.59 32.83
CA GLN A 6 22.63 -51.18 32.13
C GLN A 6 22.83 -51.98 30.81
N VAL A 7 23.07 -51.24 29.72
CA VAL A 7 24.17 -51.29 28.70
C VAL A 7 24.44 -52.61 27.90
N PRO A 8 24.74 -52.54 26.57
CA PRO A 8 26.15 -52.57 26.13
C PRO A 8 26.54 -51.52 25.06
N PRO A 9 27.85 -51.24 24.86
CA PRO A 9 28.37 -50.04 24.17
C PRO A 9 28.78 -50.30 22.70
N PRO A 10 28.94 -49.26 21.86
CA PRO A 10 29.76 -49.35 20.65
C PRO A 10 31.24 -49.03 20.96
N PRO A 11 32.19 -49.55 20.16
CA PRO A 11 33.61 -49.54 20.47
C PRO A 11 34.30 -48.21 20.14
N LEU A 12 35.43 -48.04 20.81
CA LEU A 12 36.47 -47.03 20.65
C LEU A 12 37.13 -47.14 19.28
N ASP A 13 37.34 -46.01 18.60
CA ASP A 13 38.59 -45.80 17.86
C ASP A 13 38.94 -44.30 17.74
N GLN A 14 39.96 -43.95 18.54
CA GLN A 14 41.15 -43.18 18.17
C GLN A 14 40.98 -41.76 17.59
N PHE A 15 41.09 -40.79 18.51
CA PHE A 15 41.70 -39.51 18.21
C PHE A 15 43.18 -39.70 17.85
N SER A 16 43.55 -39.34 16.63
CA SER A 16 44.93 -38.99 16.25
C SER A 16 44.86 -37.76 15.33
N PRO A 17 45.71 -36.73 15.54
CA PRO A 17 45.66 -35.53 14.72
C PRO A 17 46.28 -35.84 13.35
N GLN A 18 45.48 -35.81 12.29
CA GLN A 18 46.01 -35.85 10.92
C GLN A 18 46.66 -34.49 10.61
N LYS A 19 47.99 -34.50 10.44
CA LYS A 19 48.70 -33.48 9.67
C LYS A 19 48.09 -33.43 8.27
N PRO A 20 47.79 -32.25 7.70
CA PRO A 20 47.41 -32.17 6.29
C PRO A 20 48.59 -32.66 5.44
N GLY A 21 48.42 -33.78 4.75
CA GLY A 21 49.34 -34.26 3.73
C GLY A 21 49.38 -33.25 2.59
N GLN A 22 50.58 -32.86 2.17
CA GLN A 22 50.75 -31.97 1.03
C GLN A 22 50.10 -32.58 -0.23
N PRO A 23 49.39 -31.77 -1.02
CA PRO A 23 48.68 -32.26 -2.21
C PRO A 23 49.66 -32.85 -3.23
N PRO A 24 49.27 -33.90 -3.98
CA PRO A 24 50.15 -34.63 -4.92
C PRO A 24 50.71 -33.76 -6.06
N TRP A 25 50.24 -32.53 -6.20
CA TRP A 25 50.64 -31.58 -7.24
C TRP A 25 51.96 -30.87 -6.89
N VAL A 26 52.34 -30.86 -5.60
CA VAL A 26 53.65 -30.35 -5.14
C VAL A 26 54.78 -31.28 -5.63
N TRP A 27 54.54 -32.59 -5.68
CA TRP A 27 55.49 -33.56 -6.26
C TRP A 27 55.54 -33.48 -7.79
N ALA A 28 54.41 -33.16 -8.45
CA ALA A 28 54.40 -32.90 -9.89
C ALA A 28 55.15 -31.61 -10.25
N GLY A 29 54.98 -30.54 -9.48
CA GLY A 29 55.71 -29.28 -9.65
C GLY A 29 57.21 -29.43 -9.37
N MET A 30 57.59 -30.16 -8.33
CA MET A 30 59.00 -30.42 -8.00
C MET A 30 59.67 -31.37 -9.01
N GLY A 31 58.94 -32.35 -9.57
CA GLY A 31 59.42 -33.20 -10.66
C GLY A 31 59.66 -32.43 -11.96
N ALA A 32 58.76 -31.50 -12.31
CA ALA A 32 58.94 -30.63 -13.47
C ALA A 32 60.14 -29.68 -13.32
N LEU A 33 60.36 -29.15 -12.10
CA LEU A 33 61.48 -28.25 -11.80
C LEU A 33 62.84 -28.99 -11.84
N VAL A 34 62.91 -30.23 -11.35
CA VAL A 34 64.12 -31.06 -11.44
C VAL A 34 64.41 -31.50 -12.87
N LEU A 35 63.38 -31.81 -13.68
CA LEU A 35 63.54 -32.11 -15.11
C LEU A 35 64.01 -30.88 -15.90
N LEU A 36 63.50 -29.70 -15.58
CA LEU A 36 63.93 -28.44 -16.20
C LEU A 36 65.37 -28.08 -15.80
N ALA A 37 65.76 -28.30 -14.54
CA ALA A 37 67.14 -28.13 -14.09
C ALA A 37 68.11 -29.13 -14.75
N LEU A 38 67.72 -30.40 -14.91
CA LEU A 38 68.52 -31.39 -15.65
C LEU A 38 68.61 -31.06 -17.15
N PHE A 39 67.56 -30.51 -17.75
CA PHE A 39 67.59 -30.02 -19.13
C PHE A 39 68.57 -28.85 -19.30
N VAL A 40 68.59 -27.89 -18.38
CA VAL A 40 69.54 -26.76 -18.41
C VAL A 40 70.99 -27.23 -18.18
N ILE A 41 71.23 -28.21 -17.31
CA ILE A 41 72.59 -28.67 -16.98
C ILE A 41 73.16 -29.65 -18.03
N PHE A 42 72.34 -30.51 -18.64
CA PHE A 42 72.80 -31.54 -19.58
C PHE A 42 72.53 -31.24 -21.06
N VAL A 43 71.51 -30.45 -21.39
CA VAL A 43 71.14 -30.18 -22.80
C VAL A 43 71.63 -28.81 -23.27
N LEU A 44 71.66 -27.80 -22.40
CA LEU A 44 72.13 -26.46 -22.75
C LEU A 44 73.63 -26.37 -23.11
N PRO A 45 74.56 -27.14 -22.49
CA PRO A 45 75.98 -27.10 -22.89
C PRO A 45 76.23 -27.65 -24.31
N GLY A 46 75.30 -28.44 -24.86
CA GLY A 46 75.39 -29.02 -26.20
C GLY A 46 74.74 -28.19 -27.31
N ILE A 47 73.99 -27.14 -26.98
CA ILE A 47 73.26 -26.29 -27.96
C ILE A 47 73.89 -24.89 -28.08
N VAL A 48 74.85 -24.53 -27.21
CA VAL A 48 75.57 -23.24 -27.24
C VAL A 48 77.05 -23.43 -27.62
N GLN A 49 77.33 -24.20 -28.67
CA GLN A 49 78.67 -24.26 -29.27
C GLN A 49 78.73 -24.05 -30.79
N ASP A 50 77.67 -23.54 -31.43
CA ASP A 50 77.76 -23.17 -32.85
C ASP A 50 77.13 -21.79 -33.09
N TYR A 51 77.92 -20.73 -32.90
CA TYR A 51 77.80 -19.49 -33.67
C TYR A 51 79.13 -18.71 -33.58
N GLU A 52 80.16 -19.19 -34.30
CA GLU A 52 81.33 -18.38 -34.67
C GLU A 52 81.02 -17.64 -35.99
N LEU A 53 81.09 -16.30 -35.94
CA LEU A 53 81.22 -15.47 -37.13
C LEU A 53 82.69 -15.52 -37.63
N PRO A 54 82.90 -15.42 -38.95
CA PRO A 54 84.08 -15.97 -39.62
C PRO A 54 85.28 -15.05 -39.49
N LEU A 55 86.34 -15.54 -38.86
CA LEU A 55 87.69 -15.00 -39.01
C LEU A 55 88.55 -16.01 -39.77
N GLU A 56 88.90 -15.58 -40.98
CA GLU A 56 90.20 -15.73 -41.62
C GLU A 56 90.92 -17.09 -41.48
N ARG A 57 90.92 -17.79 -42.61
CA ARG A 57 91.92 -18.80 -42.97
C ARG A 57 93.33 -18.22 -42.84
N ARG A 58 94.05 -18.61 -41.79
CA ARG A 58 95.52 -18.57 -41.73
C ARG A 58 96.05 -19.94 -42.17
N VAL A 59 96.61 -20.01 -43.37
CA VAL A 59 97.56 -21.05 -43.78
C VAL A 59 98.97 -20.46 -43.71
N GLU A 60 99.88 -21.32 -43.28
CA GLU A 60 101.25 -21.11 -42.86
C GLU A 60 102.18 -20.45 -43.89
N GLU A 61 102.91 -19.47 -43.38
CA GLU A 61 104.33 -19.14 -43.57
C GLU A 61 105.19 -19.98 -44.56
N SER A 62 105.79 -19.31 -45.56
CA SER A 62 107.23 -19.49 -45.89
C SER A 62 107.77 -18.40 -46.85
N LEU A 63 108.60 -17.52 -46.25
CA LEU A 63 109.86 -16.94 -46.74
C LEU A 63 109.95 -16.27 -48.14
N ALA A 64 110.03 -14.93 -48.17
CA ALA A 64 111.00 -14.18 -48.99
C ALA A 64 111.11 -12.68 -48.58
N THR A 65 112.13 -12.42 -47.76
CA THR A 65 113.08 -11.29 -47.70
C THR A 65 112.76 -9.86 -48.23
N ALA A 66 113.07 -8.89 -47.34
CA ALA A 66 113.72 -7.56 -47.57
C ALA A 66 112.81 -6.29 -47.61
N PRO A 67 113.33 -5.08 -47.29
CA PRO A 67 113.22 -4.53 -45.93
C PRO A 67 112.76 -3.05 -45.83
N VAL A 68 112.42 -2.62 -44.59
CA VAL A 68 112.41 -1.26 -43.99
C VAL A 68 111.71 -0.09 -44.73
N ALA A 69 110.65 0.47 -44.11
CA ALA A 69 110.60 1.88 -43.69
C ALA A 69 109.35 2.18 -42.82
N PRO A 70 109.44 3.01 -41.76
CA PRO A 70 108.29 3.41 -40.96
C PRO A 70 107.51 4.50 -41.72
N GLN A 71 106.28 4.21 -42.13
CA GLN A 71 105.40 5.23 -42.71
C GLN A 71 104.37 5.71 -41.69
N GLN A 72 104.55 6.97 -41.34
CA GLN A 72 103.68 7.82 -40.54
C GLN A 72 102.23 7.75 -41.02
N ARG A 73 101.31 7.78 -40.05
CA ARG A 73 99.90 8.10 -40.22
C ARG A 73 99.76 9.33 -41.13
N ALA A 74 99.08 9.13 -42.26
CA ALA A 74 98.39 10.21 -42.93
C ALA A 74 97.00 10.33 -42.29
N GLU A 75 96.86 11.27 -41.36
CA GLU A 75 95.58 11.79 -40.94
C GLU A 75 94.93 12.50 -42.14
N THR A 76 93.95 11.84 -42.78
CA THR A 76 92.98 12.56 -43.60
C THR A 76 92.12 13.39 -42.66
N GLY A 77 92.47 14.68 -42.56
CA GLY A 77 91.97 15.63 -41.58
C GLY A 77 90.48 15.90 -41.70
N VAL A 78 89.73 15.42 -40.71
CA VAL A 78 88.61 16.18 -40.19
C VAL A 78 89.20 17.20 -39.23
N SER A 79 88.93 18.49 -39.43
CA SER A 79 89.32 19.52 -38.47
C SER A 79 88.73 19.21 -37.09
N PRO A 80 89.49 19.37 -35.98
CA PRO A 80 88.97 19.21 -34.62
C PRO A 80 87.68 20.02 -34.35
N PHE A 81 87.48 21.13 -35.07
CA PHE A 81 86.26 21.92 -35.04
C PHE A 81 85.04 21.20 -35.64
N LEU A 82 85.20 20.50 -36.77
CA LEU A 82 84.12 19.74 -37.42
C LEU A 82 83.77 18.46 -36.66
N GLU A 83 84.74 17.86 -35.98
CA GLU A 83 84.51 16.71 -35.10
C GLU A 83 83.75 17.12 -33.83
N ALA A 84 84.10 18.26 -33.22
CA ALA A 84 83.35 18.84 -32.12
C ALA A 84 81.92 19.23 -32.52
N GLN A 85 81.72 19.75 -33.74
CA GLN A 85 80.39 20.04 -34.28
C GLN A 85 79.55 18.77 -34.47
N ARG A 86 80.11 17.72 -35.08
CA ARG A 86 79.42 16.43 -35.22
C ARG A 86 79.13 15.75 -33.88
N ALA A 87 80.04 15.85 -32.91
CA ALA A 87 79.80 15.34 -31.55
C ALA A 87 78.62 16.06 -30.87
N ARG A 88 78.49 17.37 -31.09
CA ARG A 88 77.35 18.16 -30.62
C ARG A 88 76.05 17.74 -31.32
N GLU A 89 76.03 17.65 -32.65
CA GLU A 89 74.84 17.23 -33.42
C GLU A 89 74.41 15.81 -33.04
N ARG A 90 75.37 14.90 -32.82
CA ARG A 90 75.09 13.56 -32.29
C ARG A 90 74.43 13.60 -30.91
N LYS A 91 74.94 14.44 -30.01
CA LYS A 91 74.35 14.60 -28.67
C LYS A 91 72.92 15.16 -28.79
N GLU A 92 72.71 16.19 -29.60
CA GLU A 92 71.38 16.76 -29.84
C GLU A 92 70.40 15.71 -30.41
N ALA A 93 70.84 14.85 -31.34
CA ALA A 93 70.03 13.74 -31.85
C ALA A 93 69.71 12.70 -30.76
N GLN A 94 70.68 12.37 -29.89
CA GLN A 94 70.51 11.44 -28.78
C GLN A 94 69.59 11.96 -27.69
N ASP A 95 69.65 13.26 -27.39
CA ASP A 95 68.79 13.92 -26.41
C ASP A 95 67.32 13.87 -26.88
N VAL A 96 67.05 14.18 -28.16
CA VAL A 96 65.71 14.06 -28.76
C VAL A 96 65.23 12.60 -28.82
N LEU A 97 66.12 11.66 -29.15
CA LEU A 97 65.78 10.23 -29.15
C LEU A 97 65.41 9.74 -27.74
N ALA A 98 66.08 10.22 -26.70
CA ALA A 98 65.74 9.87 -25.32
C ALA A 98 64.33 10.37 -24.93
N GLU A 99 63.97 11.60 -25.29
CA GLU A 99 62.62 12.14 -25.09
C GLU A 99 61.55 11.38 -25.90
N LEU A 100 61.88 11.00 -27.14
CA LEU A 100 61.03 10.18 -28.00
C LEU A 100 60.72 8.83 -27.37
N LEU A 101 61.76 8.12 -26.88
CA LEU A 101 61.60 6.80 -26.24
C LEU A 101 60.81 6.88 -24.93
N ASP A 102 60.95 7.98 -24.17
CA ASP A 102 60.15 8.21 -22.96
C ASP A 102 58.67 8.41 -23.32
N THR A 103 58.36 9.25 -24.32
CA THR A 103 56.98 9.47 -24.78
C THR A 103 56.38 8.21 -25.40
N GLN A 104 57.20 7.43 -26.12
CA GLN A 104 56.81 6.12 -26.63
C GLN A 104 56.43 5.18 -25.47
N SER A 105 57.25 5.09 -24.44
CA SER A 105 56.97 4.26 -23.26
C SER A 105 55.70 4.69 -22.53
N GLN A 106 55.42 5.99 -22.46
CA GLN A 106 54.16 6.49 -21.88
C GLN A 106 52.96 6.04 -22.71
N LEU A 107 53.02 6.17 -24.04
CA LEU A 107 51.95 5.73 -24.95
C LEU A 107 51.75 4.21 -24.95
N ASP A 108 52.82 3.43 -24.85
CA ASP A 108 52.76 1.97 -24.73
C ASP A 108 52.04 1.54 -23.44
N ALA A 109 52.31 2.23 -22.32
CA ALA A 109 51.59 2.00 -21.06
C ALA A 109 50.09 2.30 -21.18
N LEU A 110 49.71 3.23 -22.06
CA LEU A 110 48.31 3.56 -22.40
C LEU A 110 47.73 2.68 -23.51
N GLN A 111 48.43 1.63 -23.93
CA GLN A 111 47.99 0.72 -25.00
C GLN A 111 47.60 1.47 -26.28
N VAL A 112 48.43 2.45 -26.70
CA VAL A 112 48.20 3.32 -27.87
C VAL A 112 47.81 2.58 -29.15
N GLU A 113 48.25 1.33 -29.33
CA GLU A 113 47.85 0.48 -30.44
C GLU A 113 46.34 0.18 -30.51
N GLN A 114 45.61 0.26 -29.38
CA GLN A 114 44.17 0.00 -29.36
C GLN A 114 43.34 1.20 -29.83
N TRP A 115 43.84 2.43 -29.66
CA TRP A 115 43.04 3.64 -29.86
C TRP A 115 43.65 4.68 -30.80
N ALA A 116 44.96 4.62 -31.06
CA ALA A 116 45.65 5.52 -31.99
C ALA A 116 46.71 4.82 -32.86
N LYS A 117 46.49 3.54 -33.20
CA LYS A 117 47.44 2.71 -33.98
C LYS A 117 48.04 3.42 -35.20
N MET A 118 47.19 4.03 -36.03
CA MET A 118 47.64 4.67 -37.27
C MET A 118 48.58 5.85 -37.02
N ALA A 119 48.30 6.67 -36.00
CA ALA A 119 49.17 7.80 -35.63
C ALA A 119 50.47 7.32 -35.00
N TYR A 120 50.39 6.28 -34.16
CA TYR A 120 51.55 5.67 -33.51
C TYR A 120 52.50 5.01 -34.52
N ASP A 121 51.99 4.15 -35.40
CA ASP A 121 52.78 3.47 -36.43
C ASP A 121 53.46 4.47 -37.39
N SER A 122 52.78 5.58 -37.72
CA SER A 122 53.35 6.67 -38.52
C SER A 122 54.53 7.35 -37.84
N ALA A 123 54.44 7.60 -36.53
CA ALA A 123 55.52 8.21 -35.77
C ALA A 123 56.73 7.26 -35.63
N LEU A 124 56.49 5.95 -35.44
CA LEU A 124 57.56 4.95 -35.40
C LEU A 124 58.28 4.81 -36.75
N ALA A 125 57.57 4.92 -37.87
CA ALA A 125 58.19 4.92 -39.19
C ALA A 125 59.18 6.09 -39.38
N LEU A 126 58.85 7.28 -38.86
CA LEU A 126 59.76 8.44 -38.86
C LEU A 126 60.97 8.23 -37.93
N ALA A 127 60.78 7.58 -36.78
CA ALA A 127 61.90 7.23 -35.91
C ALA A 127 62.88 6.26 -36.60
N LEU A 128 62.36 5.27 -37.34
CA LEU A 128 63.18 4.34 -38.13
C LEU A 128 63.97 5.05 -39.25
N GLU A 129 63.40 6.08 -39.89
CA GLU A 129 64.13 6.92 -40.84
C GLU A 129 65.26 7.71 -40.16
N GLY A 130 65.02 8.17 -38.93
CA GLY A 130 66.04 8.76 -38.07
C GLY A 130 67.19 7.81 -37.76
N ASP A 131 66.90 6.55 -37.45
CA ASP A 131 67.90 5.51 -37.18
C ASP A 131 68.79 5.21 -38.41
N GLU A 132 68.19 5.19 -39.60
CA GLU A 132 68.93 5.03 -40.87
C GLU A 132 69.89 6.20 -41.10
N SER A 133 69.43 7.44 -40.88
CA SER A 133 70.24 8.66 -40.96
C SER A 133 71.37 8.67 -39.92
N TYR A 134 71.08 8.22 -38.71
CA TYR A 134 72.05 8.13 -37.62
C TYR A 134 73.16 7.11 -37.94
N ARG A 135 72.81 5.96 -38.56
CA ARG A 135 73.77 4.92 -38.97
C ARG A 135 74.79 5.41 -40.00
N VAL A 136 74.37 6.30 -40.90
CA VAL A 136 75.25 6.93 -41.89
C VAL A 136 75.95 8.20 -41.39
N GLN A 137 75.82 8.52 -40.09
CA GLN A 137 76.41 9.68 -39.40
C GLN A 137 75.86 11.04 -39.85
N GLU A 138 74.67 11.07 -40.45
CA GLU A 138 73.93 12.30 -40.75
C GLU A 138 73.11 12.74 -39.53
N PHE A 139 73.79 13.18 -38.47
CA PHE A 139 73.16 13.47 -37.18
C PHE A 139 72.13 14.61 -37.23
N GLY A 140 72.27 15.58 -38.14
CA GLY A 140 71.27 16.62 -38.38
C GLY A 140 69.95 16.06 -38.92
N SER A 141 70.03 15.24 -39.98
CA SER A 141 68.86 14.55 -40.56
C SER A 141 68.21 13.61 -39.54
N ALA A 142 69.02 12.87 -38.77
CA ALA A 142 68.52 12.00 -37.70
C ALA A 142 67.77 12.78 -36.62
N ARG A 143 68.34 13.90 -36.14
CA ARG A 143 67.68 14.79 -35.16
C ARG A 143 66.34 15.29 -35.69
N ASP A 144 66.29 15.76 -36.93
CA ASP A 144 65.07 16.33 -37.52
C ASP A 144 63.97 15.25 -37.69
N ALA A 145 64.34 14.01 -38.03
CA ALA A 145 63.42 12.87 -38.11
C ALA A 145 62.90 12.47 -36.70
N TYR A 146 63.79 12.35 -35.71
CA TYR A 146 63.40 12.08 -34.32
C TYR A 146 62.52 13.21 -33.75
N GLN A 147 62.80 14.47 -34.08
CA GLN A 147 61.99 15.61 -33.60
C GLN A 147 60.57 15.59 -34.20
N GLN A 148 60.43 15.19 -35.47
CA GLN A 148 59.13 15.02 -36.10
C GLN A 148 58.35 13.84 -35.48
N ALA A 149 59.01 12.71 -35.24
CA ALA A 149 58.40 11.57 -34.57
C ALA A 149 57.96 11.91 -33.13
N LEU A 150 58.82 12.58 -32.35
CA LEU A 150 58.50 13.07 -31.00
C LEU A 150 57.30 14.02 -31.02
N ALA A 151 57.23 14.94 -31.99
CA ALA A 151 56.09 15.84 -32.12
C ALA A 151 54.77 15.10 -32.42
N GLN A 152 54.81 14.04 -33.24
CA GLN A 152 53.64 13.19 -33.50
C GLN A 152 53.21 12.41 -32.25
N LEU A 153 54.16 11.75 -31.57
CA LEU A 153 53.86 11.03 -30.32
C LEU A 153 53.32 11.97 -29.23
N SER A 154 53.90 13.16 -29.08
CA SER A 154 53.44 14.17 -28.12
C SER A 154 52.01 14.65 -28.44
N ALA A 155 51.67 14.81 -29.73
CA ALA A 155 50.32 15.15 -30.15
C ALA A 155 49.32 14.02 -29.87
N THR A 156 49.72 12.77 -30.08
CA THR A 156 48.92 11.59 -29.70
C THR A 156 48.70 11.55 -28.19
N LEU A 157 49.73 11.76 -27.38
CA LEU A 157 49.62 11.81 -25.92
C LEU A 157 48.71 12.95 -25.44
N ALA A 158 48.80 14.13 -26.07
CA ALA A 158 47.91 15.26 -25.77
C ALA A 158 46.43 15.02 -26.15
N SER A 159 46.15 14.01 -26.97
CA SER A 159 44.78 13.65 -27.38
C SER A 159 44.04 12.74 -26.40
N VAL A 160 44.74 12.19 -25.39
CA VAL A 160 44.18 11.26 -24.39
C VAL A 160 42.85 11.72 -23.78
N PRO A 161 42.66 13.00 -23.35
CA PRO A 161 41.37 13.45 -22.82
C PRO A 161 40.22 13.34 -23.82
N THR A 162 40.47 13.63 -25.11
CA THR A 162 39.46 13.51 -26.17
C THR A 162 39.13 12.05 -26.45
N VAL A 163 40.14 11.18 -26.44
CA VAL A 163 39.93 9.73 -26.62
C VAL A 163 39.14 9.16 -25.46
N LEU A 164 39.46 9.53 -24.21
CA LEU A 164 38.71 9.14 -23.03
C LEU A 164 37.22 9.49 -23.15
N GLU A 165 36.89 10.73 -23.53
CA GLU A 165 35.51 11.16 -23.71
C GLU A 165 34.78 10.32 -24.78
N GLN A 166 35.45 10.05 -25.91
CA GLN A 166 34.88 9.21 -26.97
C GLN A 166 34.67 7.76 -26.50
N THR A 167 35.65 7.19 -25.79
CA THR A 167 35.58 5.83 -25.26
C THR A 167 34.47 5.69 -24.22
N LEU A 168 34.27 6.68 -23.33
CA LEU A 168 33.15 6.71 -22.39
C LEU A 168 31.79 6.74 -23.10
N ILE A 169 31.66 7.55 -24.16
CA ILE A 169 30.44 7.59 -24.99
C ILE A 169 30.19 6.24 -25.66
N SER A 170 31.23 5.62 -26.24
CA SER A 170 31.11 4.30 -26.86
C SER A 170 30.75 3.20 -25.85
N GLY A 171 31.31 3.27 -24.63
CA GLY A 171 30.94 2.39 -23.52
C GLY A 171 29.47 2.51 -23.15
N GLU A 172 28.95 3.73 -22.98
CA GLU A 172 27.54 3.97 -22.65
C GLU A 172 26.62 3.52 -23.79
N GLN A 173 26.99 3.75 -25.05
CA GLN A 173 26.23 3.26 -26.20
C GLN A 173 26.15 1.72 -26.22
N ALA A 174 27.24 1.03 -25.86
CA ALA A 174 27.26 -0.42 -25.78
C ALA A 174 26.37 -0.93 -24.62
N LEU A 175 26.34 -0.24 -23.47
CA LEU A 175 25.40 -0.54 -22.39
C LEU A 175 23.94 -0.43 -22.87
N ILE A 176 23.60 0.66 -23.55
CA ILE A 176 22.25 0.88 -24.12
C ILE A 176 21.92 -0.19 -25.17
N ALA A 177 22.90 -0.60 -25.97
CA ALA A 177 22.75 -1.66 -26.97
C ALA A 177 22.72 -3.08 -26.37
N ARG A 178 22.84 -3.21 -25.03
CA ARG A 178 22.94 -4.49 -24.32
C ARG A 178 24.13 -5.36 -24.78
N ASP A 179 25.21 -4.73 -25.22
CA ASP A 179 26.46 -5.38 -25.65
C ASP A 179 27.51 -5.30 -24.54
N ALA A 180 27.51 -6.30 -23.65
CA ALA A 180 28.43 -6.38 -22.53
C ALA A 180 29.90 -6.47 -22.96
N THR A 181 30.19 -7.20 -24.04
CA THR A 181 31.57 -7.39 -24.49
C THR A 181 32.18 -6.07 -24.96
N THR A 182 31.44 -5.32 -25.79
CA THR A 182 31.90 -4.01 -26.28
C THR A 182 31.91 -2.96 -25.15
N ALA A 183 30.95 -3.00 -24.22
CA ALA A 183 30.92 -2.09 -23.09
C ALA A 183 32.12 -2.29 -22.16
N ILE A 184 32.42 -3.54 -21.79
CA ILE A 184 33.57 -3.89 -20.95
C ILE A 184 34.87 -3.41 -21.61
N ALA A 185 35.09 -3.74 -22.88
CA ALA A 185 36.32 -3.33 -23.58
C ALA A 185 36.51 -1.81 -23.62
N ASN A 186 35.45 -1.05 -23.88
CA ASN A 186 35.52 0.42 -23.86
C ASN A 186 35.81 0.94 -22.44
N TYR A 187 35.12 0.45 -21.41
CA TYR A 187 35.33 0.95 -20.05
C TYR A 187 36.67 0.51 -19.43
N GLU A 188 37.24 -0.63 -19.83
CA GLU A 188 38.61 -1.02 -19.47
C GLU A 188 39.64 -0.04 -20.05
N LEU A 189 39.50 0.30 -21.35
CA LEU A 189 40.34 1.32 -21.97
C LEU A 189 40.13 2.70 -21.33
N ALA A 190 38.88 3.10 -21.09
CA ALA A 190 38.57 4.38 -20.43
C ALA A 190 39.17 4.46 -19.03
N THR A 191 39.18 3.35 -18.27
CA THR A 191 39.79 3.31 -16.92
C THR A 191 41.29 3.54 -17.01
N LEU A 192 41.97 2.88 -17.97
CA LEU A 192 43.40 3.08 -18.21
C LEU A 192 43.74 4.55 -18.59
N LEU A 193 42.94 5.15 -19.48
CA LEU A 193 43.13 6.54 -19.91
C LEU A 193 42.82 7.52 -18.77
N GLU A 194 41.76 7.29 -17.98
CA GLU A 194 41.35 8.13 -16.86
C GLU A 194 42.41 8.13 -15.75
N GLU A 195 42.95 6.96 -15.39
CA GLU A 195 44.04 6.83 -14.41
C GLU A 195 45.29 7.64 -14.81
N SER A 196 45.63 7.65 -16.10
CA SER A 196 46.79 8.41 -16.61
C SER A 196 46.64 9.94 -16.49
N LEU A 197 45.39 10.42 -16.45
CA LEU A 197 45.08 11.84 -16.33
C LEU A 197 45.10 12.31 -14.87
N VAL A 198 45.02 11.38 -13.90
CA VAL A 198 45.10 11.70 -12.46
C VAL A 198 46.43 12.35 -12.11
N ASP A 199 47.52 11.90 -12.75
CA ASP A 199 48.85 12.47 -12.57
C ASP A 199 49.04 13.80 -13.34
N LEU A 200 48.22 14.04 -14.38
CA LEU A 200 48.33 15.20 -15.28
C LEU A 200 47.48 16.41 -14.85
N ALA A 201 46.35 16.17 -14.18
CA ALA A 201 45.40 17.20 -13.80
C ALA A 201 45.19 17.19 -12.28
N ALA A 202 45.54 18.28 -11.61
CA ALA A 202 45.42 18.47 -10.17
C ALA A 202 43.97 18.35 -9.63
N GLY A 203 43.50 17.11 -9.47
CA GLY A 203 42.42 16.74 -8.53
C GLY A 203 41.00 16.65 -9.06
N ILE A 204 40.75 16.35 -10.34
CA ILE A 204 39.41 15.95 -10.80
C ILE A 204 39.52 14.63 -11.57
N ALA A 205 39.61 13.53 -10.82
CA ALA A 205 39.28 12.21 -11.37
C ALA A 205 37.76 12.08 -11.34
N SER A 206 37.12 11.93 -12.50
CA SER A 206 35.79 11.33 -12.51
C SER A 206 35.96 9.85 -12.15
N ASN A 207 34.92 9.22 -11.60
CA ASN A 207 34.90 7.77 -11.40
C ASN A 207 34.05 7.10 -12.49
N ASP A 208 33.84 7.81 -13.61
CA ASP A 208 32.86 7.44 -14.63
C ASP A 208 33.28 6.18 -15.36
N ALA A 209 34.59 6.00 -15.65
CA ALA A 209 35.07 4.80 -16.31
C ALA A 209 34.90 3.57 -15.40
N GLN A 210 35.26 3.68 -14.13
CA GLN A 210 35.13 2.58 -13.17
C GLN A 210 33.66 2.23 -12.85
N ILE A 211 32.77 3.24 -12.77
CA ILE A 211 31.32 3.04 -12.63
C ILE A 211 30.80 2.32 -13.88
N GLY A 212 31.14 2.81 -15.07
CA GLY A 212 30.75 2.19 -16.34
C GLY A 212 31.24 0.76 -16.50
N LEU A 213 32.48 0.47 -16.09
CA LEU A 213 33.05 -0.88 -16.10
C LEU A 213 32.27 -1.82 -15.19
N THR A 214 31.94 -1.38 -13.97
CA THR A 214 31.14 -2.16 -13.02
C THR A 214 29.76 -2.48 -13.59
N ARG A 215 29.12 -1.50 -14.24
CA ARG A 215 27.83 -1.68 -14.92
C ARG A 215 27.94 -2.66 -16.10
N ALA A 216 28.99 -2.54 -16.90
CA ALA A 216 29.22 -3.40 -18.06
C ALA A 216 29.44 -4.87 -17.67
N GLN A 217 30.16 -5.11 -16.57
CA GLN A 217 30.37 -6.45 -16.01
C GLN A 217 29.08 -7.08 -15.47
N ALA A 218 28.15 -6.27 -14.95
CA ALA A 218 26.86 -6.73 -14.44
C ALA A 218 25.76 -6.83 -15.52
N LEU A 219 26.04 -6.41 -16.76
CA LEU A 219 25.03 -6.23 -17.79
C LEU A 219 24.35 -7.54 -18.22
N GLU A 220 25.09 -8.65 -18.34
CA GLU A 220 24.49 -9.95 -18.71
C GLU A 220 23.49 -10.43 -17.65
N GLU A 221 23.86 -10.34 -16.37
CA GLU A 221 22.95 -10.70 -15.26
C GLU A 221 21.75 -9.75 -15.18
N LEU A 222 21.95 -8.46 -15.47
CA LEU A 222 20.86 -7.49 -15.56
C LEU A 222 19.86 -7.86 -16.66
N ILE A 223 20.34 -8.25 -17.84
CA ILE A 223 19.49 -8.68 -18.96
C ILE A 223 18.69 -9.93 -18.56
N ASP A 224 19.34 -10.92 -17.94
CA ASP A 224 18.67 -12.14 -17.47
C ASP A 224 17.56 -11.84 -16.45
N LEU A 225 17.79 -10.87 -15.55
CA LEU A 225 16.78 -10.42 -14.58
C LEU A 225 15.60 -9.71 -15.27
N LEU A 226 15.87 -8.84 -16.24
CA LEU A 226 14.83 -8.16 -17.02
C LEU A 226 13.99 -9.18 -17.81
N ASP A 227 14.60 -10.12 -18.52
CA ASP A 227 13.91 -11.17 -19.27
C ASP A 227 13.11 -12.12 -18.34
N SER A 228 13.61 -12.35 -17.13
CA SER A 228 12.88 -13.10 -16.10
C SER A 228 11.67 -12.34 -15.57
N ALA A 229 11.78 -11.02 -15.42
CA ALA A 229 10.68 -10.16 -15.02
C ALA A 229 9.58 -10.12 -16.10
N GLU A 230 9.95 -10.06 -17.38
CA GLU A 230 8.99 -10.12 -18.50
C GLU A 230 8.21 -11.44 -18.52
N ARG A 231 8.88 -12.57 -18.30
CA ARG A 231 8.21 -13.88 -18.18
C ARG A 231 7.27 -13.95 -16.97
N ALA A 232 7.46 -13.09 -15.97
CA ALA A 232 6.63 -12.97 -14.78
C ALA A 232 5.51 -11.93 -14.89
N ALA A 233 5.22 -11.35 -16.07
CA ALA A 233 4.22 -10.30 -16.25
C ALA A 233 2.79 -10.66 -15.76
N GLY A 234 2.46 -11.95 -15.63
CA GLY A 234 1.19 -12.41 -15.04
C GLY A 234 1.18 -12.49 -13.51
N ASN A 235 2.27 -12.14 -12.83
CA ASN A 235 2.40 -12.13 -11.38
C ASN A 235 3.17 -10.86 -10.95
N PRO A 236 2.47 -9.72 -10.78
CA PRO A 236 3.10 -8.46 -10.42
C PRO A 236 3.92 -8.52 -9.13
N ALA A 237 3.50 -9.33 -8.15
CA ALA A 237 4.26 -9.52 -6.91
C ALA A 237 5.65 -10.13 -7.19
N ARG A 238 5.71 -11.19 -8.00
CA ARG A 238 6.97 -11.83 -8.39
C ARG A 238 7.81 -10.92 -9.28
N GLN A 239 7.18 -10.19 -10.19
CA GLN A 239 7.87 -9.26 -11.07
C GLN A 239 8.58 -8.14 -10.29
N VAL A 240 7.93 -7.58 -9.26
CA VAL A 240 8.54 -6.58 -8.36
C VAL A 240 9.77 -7.15 -7.66
N GLU A 241 9.73 -8.39 -7.14
CA GLU A 241 10.87 -9.01 -6.47
C GLU A 241 12.10 -9.16 -7.39
N ILE A 242 11.88 -9.53 -8.65
CA ILE A 242 12.95 -9.69 -9.65
C ILE A 242 13.52 -8.33 -10.04
N LEU A 243 12.65 -7.34 -10.29
CA LEU A 243 13.07 -6.00 -10.69
C LEU A 243 13.76 -5.22 -9.56
N GLU A 244 13.44 -5.50 -8.30
CA GLU A 244 14.20 -5.00 -7.16
C GLU A 244 15.64 -5.55 -7.15
N GLN A 245 15.85 -6.80 -7.55
CA GLN A 245 17.20 -7.35 -7.73
C GLN A 245 17.92 -6.66 -8.89
N ALA A 246 17.24 -6.44 -10.02
CA ALA A 246 17.80 -5.74 -11.18
C ALA A 246 18.26 -4.31 -10.84
N VAL A 247 17.43 -3.55 -10.11
CA VAL A 247 17.79 -2.18 -9.67
C VAL A 247 18.90 -2.18 -8.62
N ASN A 248 18.98 -3.20 -7.76
CA ASN A 248 20.09 -3.32 -6.81
C ASN A 248 21.41 -3.71 -7.51
N LEU A 249 21.33 -4.47 -8.61
CA LEU A 249 22.47 -4.88 -9.42
C LEU A 249 23.06 -3.71 -10.21
N ASP A 250 22.23 -2.94 -10.91
CA ASP A 250 22.62 -1.66 -11.53
C ASP A 250 21.65 -0.53 -11.15
N PRO A 251 21.98 0.26 -10.11
CA PRO A 251 21.18 1.41 -9.70
C PRO A 251 21.04 2.52 -10.76
N TYR A 252 21.89 2.53 -11.79
CA TYR A 252 21.86 3.51 -12.87
C TYR A 252 21.03 3.03 -14.08
N SER A 253 20.54 1.80 -14.06
CA SER A 253 19.67 1.28 -15.12
C SER A 253 18.29 1.96 -15.09
N THR A 254 18.08 2.86 -16.05
CA THR A 254 16.78 3.54 -16.23
C THR A 254 15.68 2.56 -16.64
N GLU A 255 16.02 1.55 -17.43
CA GLU A 255 15.11 0.49 -17.84
C GLU A 255 14.60 -0.32 -16.64
N ALA A 256 15.50 -0.80 -15.77
CA ALA A 256 15.11 -1.56 -14.58
C ALA A 256 14.26 -0.72 -13.62
N ALA A 257 14.62 0.55 -13.42
CA ALA A 257 13.87 1.47 -12.56
C ALA A 257 12.45 1.74 -13.08
N GLN A 258 12.30 1.96 -14.39
CA GLN A 258 10.99 2.18 -15.03
C GLN A 258 10.12 0.92 -14.98
N ALA A 259 10.71 -0.24 -15.30
CA ALA A 259 10.02 -1.53 -15.20
C ALA A 259 9.55 -1.79 -13.76
N LEU A 260 10.38 -1.51 -12.75
CA LEU A 260 10.01 -1.67 -11.35
C LEU A 260 8.85 -0.76 -10.94
N ALA A 261 8.88 0.50 -11.38
CA ALA A 261 7.80 1.45 -11.10
C ALA A 261 6.47 0.97 -11.71
N GLN A 262 6.50 0.48 -12.95
CA GLN A 262 5.33 -0.08 -13.61
C GLN A 262 4.81 -1.33 -12.89
N ALA A 263 5.68 -2.29 -12.59
CA ALA A 263 5.29 -3.52 -11.88
C ALA A 263 4.69 -3.23 -10.49
N ARG A 264 5.18 -2.20 -9.79
CA ARG A 264 4.60 -1.74 -8.51
C ARG A 264 3.20 -1.15 -8.70
N ALA A 265 2.98 -0.37 -9.76
CA ALA A 265 1.65 0.14 -10.09
C ALA A 265 0.67 -0.99 -10.44
N ASP A 266 1.11 -1.96 -11.24
CA ASP A 266 0.29 -3.12 -11.62
C ASP A 266 -0.07 -3.98 -10.39
N ARG A 267 0.87 -4.15 -9.45
CA ARG A 267 0.61 -4.83 -8.18
C ARG A 267 -0.41 -4.11 -7.31
N LEU A 268 -0.42 -2.78 -7.30
CA LEU A 268 -1.45 -2.01 -6.60
C LEU A 268 -2.82 -2.19 -7.26
N GLN A 269 -2.86 -2.18 -8.60
CA GLN A 269 -4.08 -2.42 -9.38
C GLN A 269 -4.66 -3.82 -9.13
N GLU A 270 -3.83 -4.86 -9.12
CA GLU A 270 -4.22 -6.23 -8.80
C GLU A 270 -4.81 -6.34 -7.39
N ARG A 271 -4.14 -5.76 -6.40
CA ARG A 271 -4.62 -5.74 -5.00
C ARG A 271 -5.95 -5.02 -4.86
N PHE A 272 -6.11 -3.90 -5.55
CA PHE A 272 -7.38 -3.17 -5.59
C PHE A 272 -8.49 -4.04 -6.16
N ALA A 273 -8.27 -4.66 -7.33
CA ALA A 273 -9.26 -5.53 -7.97
C ALA A 273 -9.64 -6.72 -7.08
N ALA A 274 -8.68 -7.33 -6.38
CA ALA A 274 -8.92 -8.41 -5.44
C ALA A 274 -9.81 -7.94 -4.26
N MET A 275 -9.50 -6.80 -3.63
CA MET A 275 -10.31 -6.26 -2.53
C MET A 275 -11.72 -5.88 -2.97
N MET A 276 -11.88 -5.29 -4.16
CA MET A 276 -13.19 -5.01 -4.74
C MET A 276 -13.99 -6.30 -4.95
N SER A 277 -13.37 -7.34 -5.51
CA SER A 277 -14.01 -8.64 -5.71
C SER A 277 -14.43 -9.30 -4.39
N GLU A 278 -13.60 -9.21 -3.35
CA GLU A 278 -13.96 -9.65 -1.99
C GLU A 278 -15.17 -8.86 -1.45
N GLY A 279 -15.21 -7.55 -1.64
CA GLY A 279 -16.35 -6.71 -1.25
C GLY A 279 -17.65 -7.13 -1.92
N TYR A 280 -17.64 -7.36 -3.24
CA TYR A 280 -18.82 -7.86 -3.96
C TYR A 280 -19.21 -9.28 -3.52
N THR A 281 -18.25 -10.13 -3.17
CA THR A 281 -18.54 -11.46 -2.61
C THR A 281 -19.28 -11.34 -1.28
N GLN A 282 -18.91 -10.38 -0.43
CA GLN A 282 -19.61 -10.12 0.83
C GLN A 282 -21.03 -9.58 0.64
N LEU A 283 -21.25 -8.75 -0.40
CA LEU A 283 -22.61 -8.34 -0.77
C LEU A 283 -23.48 -9.54 -1.16
N GLN A 284 -22.95 -10.45 -1.98
CA GLN A 284 -23.67 -11.66 -2.37
C GLN A 284 -23.95 -12.60 -1.19
N ALA A 285 -23.08 -12.57 -0.17
CA ALA A 285 -23.27 -13.32 1.07
C ALA A 285 -24.24 -12.65 2.07
N GLY A 286 -24.80 -11.47 1.75
CA GLY A 286 -25.70 -10.73 2.65
C GLY A 286 -25.01 -10.03 3.81
N SER A 287 -23.71 -9.73 3.67
CA SER A 287 -22.87 -9.07 4.70
C SER A 287 -22.42 -7.69 4.23
N PRO A 288 -23.32 -6.70 4.11
CA PRO A 288 -23.02 -5.43 3.46
C PRO A 288 -22.06 -4.53 4.28
N GLN A 289 -22.03 -4.67 5.61
CA GLN A 289 -21.03 -3.97 6.43
C GLN A 289 -19.61 -4.50 6.19
N GLU A 290 -19.46 -5.80 6.01
CA GLU A 290 -18.16 -6.40 5.65
C GLU A 290 -17.75 -5.99 4.24
N ALA A 291 -18.72 -5.87 3.30
CA ALA A 291 -18.46 -5.35 1.97
C ALA A 291 -17.94 -3.91 1.99
N ILE A 292 -18.58 -3.01 2.76
CA ILE A 292 -18.12 -1.62 2.94
C ILE A 292 -16.68 -1.61 3.48
N ALA A 293 -16.37 -2.40 4.51
CA ALA A 293 -15.01 -2.45 5.05
C ALA A 293 -13.96 -2.90 4.02
N ARG A 294 -14.33 -3.80 3.08
CA ARG A 294 -13.45 -4.21 1.97
C ARG A 294 -13.26 -3.11 0.94
N PHE A 295 -14.33 -2.39 0.57
CA PHE A 295 -14.23 -1.26 -0.34
C PHE A 295 -13.45 -0.09 0.29
N GLU A 296 -13.60 0.17 1.59
CA GLU A 296 -12.79 1.16 2.31
C GLU A 296 -11.30 0.77 2.29
N ALA A 297 -10.98 -0.49 2.57
CA ALA A 297 -9.61 -0.99 2.47
C ALA A 297 -9.05 -0.80 1.05
N ALA A 298 -9.84 -1.08 0.00
CA ALA A 298 -9.46 -0.84 -1.38
C ALA A 298 -9.20 0.65 -1.66
N ALA A 299 -10.04 1.55 -1.15
CA ALA A 299 -9.87 3.00 -1.30
C ALA A 299 -8.56 3.51 -0.67
N THR A 300 -8.06 2.87 0.39
CA THR A 300 -6.77 3.26 1.01
C THR A 300 -5.52 2.93 0.18
N LEU A 301 -5.65 2.12 -0.88
CA LEU A 301 -4.53 1.77 -1.76
C LEU A 301 -4.07 2.93 -2.66
N GLY A 302 -4.85 4.01 -2.76
CA GLY A 302 -4.50 5.19 -3.56
C GLY A 302 -4.66 5.01 -5.08
N VAL A 303 -5.28 3.92 -5.52
CA VAL A 303 -5.62 3.63 -6.92
C VAL A 303 -7.14 3.45 -7.06
N ASN A 304 -7.73 3.97 -8.14
CA ASN A 304 -9.17 3.89 -8.46
C ASN A 304 -10.11 4.20 -7.28
N GLU A 305 -9.74 5.16 -6.44
CA GLU A 305 -10.48 5.51 -5.21
C GLU A 305 -11.96 5.85 -5.50
N ASN A 306 -12.25 6.51 -6.62
CA ASN A 306 -13.61 6.86 -7.02
C ASN A 306 -14.50 5.62 -7.25
N GLU A 307 -13.94 4.53 -7.76
CA GLU A 307 -14.68 3.28 -7.98
C GLU A 307 -15.05 2.63 -6.65
N ALA A 308 -14.10 2.54 -5.71
CA ALA A 308 -14.36 2.04 -4.36
C ALA A 308 -15.40 2.91 -3.62
N ARG A 309 -15.29 4.24 -3.72
CA ARG A 309 -16.26 5.17 -3.13
C ARG A 309 -17.66 5.03 -3.73
N ALA A 310 -17.76 4.81 -5.04
CA ALA A 310 -19.05 4.55 -5.68
C ALA A 310 -19.68 3.23 -5.18
N ALA A 311 -18.89 2.17 -5.03
CA ALA A 311 -19.36 0.90 -4.48
C ALA A 311 -19.83 1.02 -3.02
N ILE A 312 -19.13 1.81 -2.19
CA ILE A 312 -19.56 2.14 -0.81
C ILE A 312 -20.92 2.84 -0.83
N ALA A 313 -21.04 3.95 -1.57
CA ALA A 313 -22.27 4.74 -1.62
C ALA A 313 -23.46 3.93 -2.14
N GLN A 314 -23.24 3.06 -3.14
CA GLN A 314 -24.26 2.15 -3.63
C GLN A 314 -24.69 1.16 -2.53
N THR A 315 -23.74 0.56 -1.82
CA THR A 315 -24.02 -0.39 -0.75
C THR A 315 -24.79 0.26 0.40
N GLU A 316 -24.42 1.48 0.81
CA GLU A 316 -25.13 2.24 1.83
C GLU A 316 -26.57 2.56 1.43
N THR A 317 -26.78 2.89 0.15
CA THR A 317 -28.12 3.10 -0.42
C THR A 317 -28.94 1.82 -0.37
N GLU A 318 -28.36 0.67 -0.72
CA GLU A 318 -29.02 -0.63 -0.65
C GLU A 318 -29.39 -1.03 0.79
N ILE A 319 -28.49 -0.82 1.77
CA ILE A 319 -28.78 -1.02 3.21
C ILE A 319 -29.97 -0.17 3.64
N THR A 320 -29.95 1.12 3.27
CA THR A 320 -31.00 2.07 3.63
C THR A 320 -32.34 1.65 3.05
N ASN A 321 -32.37 1.28 1.77
CA ASN A 321 -33.58 0.80 1.08
C ASN A 321 -34.11 -0.50 1.69
N ALA A 322 -33.23 -1.45 2.03
CA ALA A 322 -33.62 -2.70 2.69
C ALA A 322 -34.24 -2.42 4.07
N LYS A 323 -33.69 -1.48 4.83
CA LYS A 323 -34.24 -1.07 6.13
C LYS A 323 -35.63 -0.43 5.99
N ILE A 324 -35.81 0.46 5.02
CA ILE A 324 -37.11 1.07 4.71
C ILE A 324 -38.12 0.00 4.33
N ALA A 325 -37.76 -0.93 3.43
CA ALA A 325 -38.65 -2.01 3.00
C ALA A 325 -39.09 -2.91 4.16
N GLU A 326 -38.18 -3.23 5.07
CA GLU A 326 -38.49 -4.02 6.26
C GLU A 326 -39.44 -3.26 7.21
N LEU A 327 -39.16 -1.99 7.51
CA LEU A 327 -40.05 -1.15 8.32
C LEU A 327 -41.44 -1.05 7.70
N GLN A 328 -41.52 -0.83 6.39
CA GLN A 328 -42.80 -0.73 5.68
C GLN A 328 -43.59 -2.03 5.77
N ARG A 329 -42.93 -3.18 5.66
CA ARG A 329 -43.57 -4.50 5.82
C ARG A 329 -44.15 -4.66 7.23
N ARG A 330 -43.43 -4.22 8.28
CA ARG A 330 -43.93 -4.27 9.67
C ARG A 330 -45.08 -3.30 9.91
N ALA A 331 -45.03 -2.10 9.35
CA ALA A 331 -46.12 -1.13 9.41
C ALA A 331 -47.41 -1.71 8.79
N LEU A 332 -47.31 -2.30 7.59
CA LEU A 332 -48.45 -2.92 6.90
C LEU A 332 -49.02 -4.13 7.68
N ASP A 333 -48.17 -4.94 8.32
CA ASP A 333 -48.62 -6.03 9.20
C ASP A 333 -49.37 -5.48 10.43
N SER A 334 -48.88 -4.38 11.00
CA SER A 334 -49.51 -3.70 12.13
C SER A 334 -50.86 -3.08 11.74
N GLU A 335 -50.97 -2.46 10.56
CA GLU A 335 -52.24 -1.99 10.00
C GLU A 335 -53.23 -3.14 9.83
N ALA A 336 -52.79 -4.28 9.27
CA ALA A 336 -53.65 -5.45 9.07
C ALA A 336 -54.17 -6.05 10.38
N ARG A 337 -53.44 -5.87 11.49
CA ARG A 337 -53.84 -6.26 12.85
C ARG A 337 -54.56 -5.14 13.61
N GLU A 338 -54.80 -3.99 12.98
CA GLU A 338 -55.34 -2.78 13.61
C GLU A 338 -54.52 -2.32 14.84
N ALA A 339 -53.21 -2.58 14.84
CA ALA A 339 -52.25 -2.10 15.82
C ALA A 339 -51.70 -0.73 15.36
N TRP A 340 -52.59 0.27 15.31
CA TRP A 340 -52.30 1.55 14.66
C TRP A 340 -51.15 2.33 15.28
N GLN A 341 -50.95 2.25 16.60
CA GLN A 341 -49.83 2.90 17.27
C GLN A 341 -48.48 2.28 16.86
N GLU A 342 -48.40 0.95 16.71
CA GLU A 342 -47.20 0.25 16.20
C GLU A 342 -46.91 0.67 14.74
N ALA A 343 -47.95 0.80 13.91
CA ALA A 343 -47.79 1.27 12.53
C ALA A 343 -47.25 2.70 12.46
N VAL A 344 -47.72 3.60 13.32
CA VAL A 344 -47.20 4.99 13.43
C VAL A 344 -45.70 4.97 13.76
N GLU A 345 -45.29 4.18 14.77
CA GLU A 345 -43.88 4.07 15.16
C GLU A 345 -42.98 3.59 14.01
N ASP A 346 -43.42 2.59 13.24
CA ASP A 346 -42.68 2.09 12.07
C ASP A 346 -42.62 3.12 10.93
N TYR A 347 -43.72 3.84 10.65
CA TYR A 347 -43.71 4.88 9.62
C TYR A 347 -42.88 6.10 10.02
N ASP A 348 -42.94 6.55 11.27
CA ASP A 348 -42.07 7.60 11.80
C ASP A 348 -40.59 7.22 11.66
N ALA A 349 -40.26 5.95 11.94
CA ALA A 349 -38.91 5.44 11.73
C ALA A 349 -38.47 5.48 10.25
N ILE A 350 -39.39 5.29 9.29
CA ILE A 350 -39.10 5.46 7.86
C ILE A 350 -38.90 6.94 7.51
N VAL A 351 -39.77 7.82 8.00
CA VAL A 351 -39.69 9.27 7.74
C VAL A 351 -38.40 9.87 8.31
N ALA A 352 -37.92 9.34 9.45
CA ALA A 352 -36.63 9.71 10.02
C ALA A 352 -35.43 9.31 9.14
N ILE A 353 -35.58 8.27 8.30
CA ILE A 353 -34.58 7.85 7.31
C ILE A 353 -34.69 8.71 6.05
N ASP A 354 -35.90 8.84 5.49
CA ASP A 354 -36.18 9.67 4.32
C ASP A 354 -37.58 10.30 4.42
N ALA A 355 -37.59 11.63 4.62
CA ALA A 355 -38.82 12.41 4.72
C ALA A 355 -39.50 12.68 3.36
N ASN A 356 -38.81 12.43 2.24
CA ASN A 356 -39.28 12.72 0.88
C ASN A 356 -40.05 11.54 0.25
N LEU A 357 -40.82 10.81 1.06
CA LEU A 357 -41.62 9.66 0.64
C LEU A 357 -43.13 9.96 0.75
N PRO A 358 -43.78 10.56 -0.27
CA PRO A 358 -45.19 10.99 -0.20
C PRO A 358 -46.18 9.86 0.08
N THR A 359 -45.86 8.63 -0.30
CA THR A 359 -46.70 7.46 -0.01
C THR A 359 -46.63 7.09 1.47
N ILE A 360 -45.43 7.12 2.06
CA ILE A 360 -45.23 6.86 3.49
C ILE A 360 -45.86 7.98 4.33
N ASN A 361 -45.66 9.24 3.95
CA ASN A 361 -46.23 10.38 4.68
C ASN A 361 -47.76 10.34 4.72
N ARG A 362 -48.42 9.86 3.65
CA ARG A 362 -49.88 9.67 3.63
C ARG A 362 -50.32 8.48 4.48
N ALA A 363 -49.55 7.40 4.48
CA ALA A 363 -49.84 6.23 5.31
C ALA A 363 -49.69 6.55 6.80
N LEU A 364 -48.65 7.32 7.16
CA LEU A 364 -48.44 7.84 8.51
C LEU A 364 -49.62 8.71 8.98
N ASP A 365 -50.01 9.72 8.20
CA ASP A 365 -51.16 10.59 8.54
C ASP A 365 -52.46 9.79 8.73
N TYR A 366 -52.68 8.75 7.91
CA TYR A 366 -53.80 7.84 8.08
C TYR A 366 -53.70 7.01 9.37
N ALA A 367 -52.54 6.41 9.62
CA ALA A 367 -52.27 5.60 10.80
C ALA A 367 -52.39 6.43 12.09
N GLU A 368 -51.91 7.67 12.12
CA GLU A 368 -52.05 8.60 13.25
C GLU A 368 -53.53 8.88 13.57
N LYS A 369 -54.35 9.13 12.53
CA LYS A 369 -55.80 9.34 12.71
C LYS A 369 -56.48 8.09 13.26
N ARG A 370 -56.12 6.91 12.75
CA ARG A 370 -56.64 5.63 13.23
C ARG A 370 -56.20 5.32 14.66
N ALA A 371 -54.94 5.59 15.01
CA ALA A 371 -54.41 5.42 16.36
C ALA A 371 -55.10 6.34 17.36
N ARG A 372 -55.33 7.60 16.98
CA ARG A 372 -56.08 8.56 17.80
C ARG A 372 -57.53 8.11 18.00
N LEU A 373 -58.19 7.62 16.95
CA LEU A 373 -59.55 7.09 17.07
C LEU A 373 -59.59 5.87 18.00
N ASP A 374 -58.69 4.90 17.83
CA ASP A 374 -58.58 3.71 18.67
C ASP A 374 -58.38 4.10 20.15
N ALA A 375 -57.47 5.04 20.44
CA ALA A 375 -57.24 5.53 21.80
C ALA A 375 -58.48 6.19 22.42
N LEU A 376 -59.23 6.99 21.63
CA LEU A 376 -60.48 7.61 22.08
C LEU A 376 -61.57 6.57 22.35
N LEU A 377 -61.69 5.55 21.51
CA LEU A 377 -62.64 4.45 21.69
C LEU A 377 -62.30 3.64 22.94
N ILE A 378 -61.04 3.25 23.14
CA ILE A 378 -60.58 2.53 24.33
C ILE A 378 -60.89 3.34 25.59
N ALA A 379 -60.56 4.64 25.61
CA ALA A 379 -60.84 5.49 26.77
C ALA A 379 -62.35 5.58 27.10
N ALA A 380 -63.21 5.59 26.08
CA ALA A 380 -64.67 5.60 26.25
C ALA A 380 -65.21 4.25 26.74
N LEU A 381 -64.69 3.14 26.21
CA LEU A 381 -65.06 1.77 26.61
C LEU A 381 -64.62 1.46 28.05
N ASP A 382 -63.46 1.99 28.48
CA ASP A 382 -62.92 1.76 29.82
C ASP A 382 -63.65 2.55 30.93
N THR A 383 -64.35 3.64 30.58
CA THR A 383 -65.03 4.53 31.56
C THR A 383 -66.48 4.90 31.21
N PRO A 384 -67.36 3.90 30.98
CA PRO A 384 -68.72 4.15 30.48
C PRO A 384 -69.63 4.88 31.48
N GLU A 385 -69.31 4.87 32.77
CA GLU A 385 -70.03 5.61 33.82
C GLU A 385 -69.99 7.13 33.62
N ARG A 386 -69.05 7.65 32.82
CA ARG A 386 -68.97 9.07 32.50
C ARG A 386 -70.07 9.54 31.55
N PHE A 387 -70.77 8.61 30.88
CA PHE A 387 -71.85 8.95 29.93
C PHE A 387 -73.09 9.58 30.59
N ALA A 388 -73.18 9.57 31.93
CA ALA A 388 -74.18 10.37 32.65
C ALA A 388 -73.99 11.89 32.44
N GLU A 389 -72.76 12.34 32.18
CA GLU A 389 -72.47 13.73 31.86
C GLU A 389 -72.78 14.00 30.38
N GLN A 390 -73.72 14.91 30.11
CA GLN A 390 -74.22 15.18 28.76
C GLN A 390 -73.11 15.53 27.75
N ALA A 391 -72.12 16.34 28.17
CA ALA A 391 -71.00 16.72 27.31
C ALA A 391 -70.13 15.51 26.89
N VAL A 392 -69.87 14.58 27.83
CA VAL A 392 -69.10 13.36 27.55
C VAL A 392 -69.89 12.43 26.63
N PHE A 393 -71.20 12.32 26.84
CA PHE A 393 -72.08 11.53 25.97
C PHE A 393 -72.08 12.07 24.53
N ASP A 394 -72.25 13.38 24.35
CA ASP A 394 -72.27 14.00 23.03
C ASP A 394 -70.90 13.85 22.31
N GLU A 395 -69.79 14.08 23.01
CA GLU A 395 -68.43 13.87 22.46
C GLU A 395 -68.19 12.40 22.06
N THR A 396 -68.56 11.46 22.93
CA THR A 396 -68.41 10.02 22.65
C THR A 396 -69.28 9.56 21.49
N ARG A 397 -70.49 10.13 21.36
CA ARG A 397 -71.37 9.89 20.21
C ARG A 397 -70.73 10.38 18.90
N ASP A 398 -70.06 11.52 18.92
CA ASP A 398 -69.36 12.04 17.73
C ASP A 398 -68.16 11.15 17.36
N ILE A 399 -67.41 10.63 18.35
CA ILE A 399 -66.36 9.63 18.14
C ILE A 399 -66.94 8.36 17.52
N TYR A 400 -68.07 7.86 18.04
CA TYR A 400 -68.78 6.70 17.49
C TYR A 400 -69.15 6.90 16.01
N PHE A 401 -69.77 8.02 15.66
CA PHE A 401 -70.13 8.29 14.26
C PHE A 401 -68.91 8.51 13.36
N THR A 402 -67.82 9.08 13.90
CA THR A 402 -66.54 9.21 13.19
C THR A 402 -65.99 7.82 12.83
N GLY A 403 -65.99 6.88 13.79
CA GLY A 403 -65.54 5.51 13.53
C GLY A 403 -66.47 4.75 12.57
N ARG A 404 -67.79 4.91 12.69
CA ARG A 404 -68.77 4.30 11.78
C ARG A 404 -68.71 4.82 10.35
N ALA A 405 -68.17 6.02 10.13
CA ALA A 405 -67.99 6.58 8.80
C ALA A 405 -66.81 5.98 8.02
N ILE A 406 -66.00 5.12 8.64
CA ILE A 406 -64.87 4.45 7.99
C ILE A 406 -65.38 3.23 7.21
N GLU A 407 -65.17 3.24 5.89
CA GLU A 407 -65.67 2.19 4.97
C GLU A 407 -65.02 0.81 5.23
N ASP A 408 -63.70 0.77 5.42
CA ASP A 408 -62.94 -0.45 5.72
C ASP A 408 -62.48 -0.46 7.18
N ALA A 409 -63.45 -0.48 8.10
CA ALA A 409 -63.20 -0.30 9.52
C ALA A 409 -62.23 -1.36 10.11
N GLY A 410 -62.33 -2.62 9.69
CA GLY A 410 -61.63 -3.75 10.29
C GLY A 410 -62.40 -4.37 11.47
N PRO A 411 -62.18 -5.65 11.79
CA PRO A 411 -62.95 -6.37 12.81
C PRO A 411 -62.80 -5.79 14.23
N ARG A 412 -61.64 -5.27 14.61
CA ARG A 412 -61.40 -4.70 15.94
C ARG A 412 -62.16 -3.39 16.10
N LEU A 413 -62.06 -2.46 15.14
CA LEU A 413 -62.83 -1.22 15.18
C LEU A 413 -64.34 -1.51 15.19
N VAL A 414 -64.81 -2.46 14.37
CA VAL A 414 -66.23 -2.85 14.37
C VAL A 414 -66.66 -3.35 15.75
N ALA A 415 -65.88 -4.23 16.39
CA ALA A 415 -66.18 -4.73 17.73
C ALA A 415 -66.22 -3.61 18.78
N GLN A 416 -65.26 -2.68 18.77
CA GLN A 416 -65.24 -1.52 19.66
C GLN A 416 -66.48 -0.64 19.47
N LEU A 417 -66.89 -0.39 18.22
CA LEU A 417 -68.06 0.42 17.90
C LEU A 417 -69.37 -0.26 18.32
N ASP A 418 -69.48 -1.57 18.15
CA ASP A 418 -70.66 -2.34 18.56
C ASP A 418 -70.82 -2.38 20.09
N GLU A 419 -69.71 -2.53 20.82
CA GLU A 419 -69.68 -2.45 22.28
C GLU A 419 -70.04 -1.03 22.75
N LEU A 420 -69.40 -0.01 22.15
CA LEU A 420 -69.66 1.38 22.50
C LEU A 420 -71.11 1.79 22.23
N GLN A 421 -71.71 1.31 21.13
CA GLN A 421 -73.13 1.53 20.83
C GLN A 421 -74.01 1.01 21.97
N THR A 422 -73.76 -0.23 22.41
CA THR A 422 -74.52 -0.87 23.49
C THR A 422 -74.40 -0.07 24.80
N LEU A 423 -73.21 0.42 25.12
CA LEU A 423 -72.98 1.24 26.31
C LEU A 423 -73.66 2.60 26.22
N LEU A 424 -73.59 3.27 25.06
CA LEU A 424 -74.26 4.54 24.81
C LEU A 424 -75.79 4.42 24.92
N GLU A 425 -76.39 3.39 24.31
CA GLU A 425 -77.84 3.15 24.39
C GLU A 425 -78.29 2.87 25.84
N ASN A 426 -77.60 1.96 26.54
CA ASN A 426 -77.92 1.61 27.91
C ASN A 426 -77.72 2.78 28.88
N SER A 427 -76.75 3.67 28.63
CA SER A 427 -76.51 4.87 29.46
C SER A 427 -77.69 5.85 29.48
N GLN A 428 -78.59 5.78 28.49
CA GLN A 428 -79.74 6.67 28.40
C GLN A 428 -80.99 6.13 29.10
N VAL A 429 -80.99 4.87 29.54
CA VAL A 429 -82.12 4.23 30.21
C VAL A 429 -82.02 4.44 31.72
N PRO A 430 -82.88 5.26 32.36
CA PRO A 430 -82.81 5.49 33.80
C PRO A 430 -83.13 4.22 34.60
N LEU A 431 -82.41 4.03 35.70
CA LEU A 431 -82.60 2.95 36.66
C LEU A 431 -83.15 3.51 37.97
N SER A 432 -84.19 2.88 38.51
CA SER A 432 -84.82 3.30 39.75
C SER A 432 -84.02 2.81 40.97
N ILE A 433 -83.38 3.74 41.67
CA ILE A 433 -82.51 3.44 42.81
C ILE A 433 -83.24 3.73 44.10
N ARG A 434 -83.18 2.78 45.04
CA ARG A 434 -83.77 2.93 46.37
C ARG A 434 -82.78 3.63 47.30
N PHE A 435 -83.25 4.68 47.98
CA PHE A 435 -82.52 5.42 49.01
C PHE A 435 -83.15 5.19 50.38
N ILE A 436 -82.33 5.05 51.42
CA ILE A 436 -82.75 4.94 52.82
C ILE A 436 -82.01 5.98 53.67
N SER A 437 -82.76 6.67 54.54
CA SER A 437 -82.23 7.61 55.53
C SER A 437 -82.98 7.46 56.87
N ASP A 438 -82.79 8.39 57.80
CA ASP A 438 -83.31 8.35 59.18
C ASP A 438 -84.49 9.31 59.44
N GLY A 439 -85.05 9.91 58.39
CA GLY A 439 -86.12 10.92 58.49
C GLY A 439 -85.67 12.27 59.06
N LEU A 440 -84.39 12.44 59.42
CA LEU A 440 -83.84 13.64 60.07
C LEU A 440 -82.66 14.24 59.30
N THR A 441 -81.94 13.44 58.53
CA THR A 441 -80.85 13.86 57.66
C THR A 441 -81.41 14.45 56.36
N ASP A 442 -80.99 15.67 56.03
CA ASP A 442 -81.30 16.32 54.75
C ASP A 442 -80.33 15.82 53.68
N VAL A 443 -80.83 15.11 52.67
CA VAL A 443 -80.01 14.42 51.67
C VAL A 443 -80.09 15.12 50.31
N THR A 444 -78.94 15.38 49.71
CA THR A 444 -78.79 15.90 48.35
C THR A 444 -78.00 14.93 47.49
N VAL A 445 -78.51 14.59 46.29
CA VAL A 445 -77.72 13.89 45.27
C VAL A 445 -77.07 14.93 44.38
N LEU A 446 -75.75 15.03 44.44
CA LEU A 446 -75.00 16.09 43.79
C LEU A 446 -75.26 16.12 42.28
N ARG A 447 -75.45 17.34 41.74
CA ARG A 447 -75.73 17.61 40.31
C ARG A 447 -77.03 16.99 39.77
N VAL A 448 -77.87 16.40 40.63
CA VAL A 448 -79.15 15.80 40.23
C VAL A 448 -80.32 16.51 40.91
N THR A 449 -80.47 16.37 42.23
CA THR A 449 -81.62 16.90 42.96
C THR A 449 -81.39 16.91 44.47
N GLU A 450 -82.17 17.74 45.17
CA GLU A 450 -82.31 17.72 46.62
C GLU A 450 -83.46 16.77 47.00
N LEU A 451 -83.19 15.73 47.79
CA LEU A 451 -84.19 14.74 48.19
C LEU A 451 -84.91 15.11 49.50
N GLY A 452 -84.33 16.02 50.30
CA GLY A 452 -84.88 16.41 51.59
C GLY A 452 -84.71 15.34 52.67
N THR A 453 -85.62 15.35 53.64
CA THR A 453 -85.68 14.35 54.73
C THR A 453 -86.68 13.23 54.38
N PHE A 454 -86.27 11.97 54.56
CA PHE A 454 -87.11 10.80 54.28
C PHE A 454 -86.62 9.56 55.06
N GLU A 455 -87.47 8.54 55.19
CA GLU A 455 -87.03 7.22 55.64
C GLU A 455 -86.67 6.31 54.45
N GLN A 456 -87.52 6.30 53.43
CA GLN A 456 -87.28 5.58 52.17
C GLN A 456 -87.81 6.38 50.98
N THR A 457 -87.03 6.47 49.91
CA THR A 457 -87.47 7.04 48.64
C THR A 457 -86.87 6.27 47.46
N ARG A 458 -87.31 6.60 46.23
CA ARG A 458 -86.69 6.14 44.98
C ARG A 458 -86.36 7.33 44.10
N LEU A 459 -85.21 7.27 43.45
CA LEU A 459 -84.78 8.25 42.47
C LEU A 459 -84.33 7.51 41.22
N ASP A 460 -84.87 7.94 40.08
CA ASP A 460 -84.46 7.41 38.78
C ASP A 460 -83.19 8.14 38.34
N LEU A 461 -82.11 7.38 38.18
CA LEU A 461 -80.80 7.88 37.79
C LEU A 461 -80.37 7.21 36.50
N LYS A 462 -79.80 7.98 35.57
CA LYS A 462 -79.10 7.37 34.43
C LYS A 462 -77.91 6.55 34.94
N PRO A 463 -77.46 5.52 34.20
CA PRO A 463 -76.20 4.87 34.50
C PRO A 463 -75.04 5.88 34.57
N GLY A 464 -74.29 5.83 35.66
CA GLY A 464 -73.15 6.71 35.92
C GLY A 464 -72.76 6.78 37.38
N THR A 465 -71.76 7.60 37.69
CA THR A 465 -71.24 7.78 39.06
C THR A 465 -71.85 9.00 39.73
N TYR A 466 -72.34 8.79 40.95
CA TYR A 466 -73.02 9.80 41.74
C TYR A 466 -72.45 9.87 43.16
N ALA A 467 -72.65 11.02 43.78
CA ALA A 467 -72.36 11.22 45.20
C ALA A 467 -73.59 11.81 45.88
N ALA A 468 -74.04 11.16 46.95
CA ALA A 468 -75.08 11.68 47.82
C ALA A 468 -74.45 12.25 49.09
N VAL A 469 -74.87 13.45 49.49
CA VAL A 469 -74.39 14.14 50.68
C VAL A 469 -75.55 14.29 51.66
N GLY A 470 -75.35 13.83 52.89
CA GLY A 470 -76.26 14.03 54.00
C GLY A 470 -75.79 15.18 54.90
N ARG A 471 -76.69 16.09 55.24
CA ARG A 471 -76.46 17.20 56.17
C ARG A 471 -77.48 17.17 57.30
N ARG A 472 -77.00 17.38 58.52
CA ARG A 472 -77.85 17.50 59.71
C ARG A 472 -77.20 18.43 60.72
N ALA A 473 -77.95 19.42 61.21
CA ALA A 473 -77.44 20.38 62.19
C ALA A 473 -76.95 19.66 63.46
N GLY A 474 -75.71 19.95 63.87
CA GLY A 474 -75.06 19.32 65.02
C GLY A 474 -74.46 17.93 64.75
N TYR A 475 -74.40 17.48 63.49
CA TYR A 475 -73.81 16.21 63.09
C TYR A 475 -72.80 16.41 61.94
N ARG A 476 -71.86 15.48 61.80
CA ARG A 476 -70.89 15.47 60.71
C ARG A 476 -71.57 15.13 59.38
N GLU A 477 -71.21 15.85 58.31
CA GLU A 477 -71.67 15.54 56.96
C GLU A 477 -71.17 14.16 56.50
N VAL A 478 -72.02 13.43 55.80
CA VAL A 478 -71.69 12.12 55.21
C VAL A 478 -71.76 12.25 53.70
N ARG A 479 -70.77 11.69 53.00
CA ARG A 479 -70.73 11.61 51.53
C ARG A 479 -70.62 10.15 51.14
N GLU A 480 -71.58 9.67 50.38
CA GLU A 480 -71.62 8.31 49.85
C GLU A 480 -71.52 8.35 48.33
N GLU A 481 -70.50 7.70 47.79
CA GLU A 481 -70.28 7.57 46.35
C GLU A 481 -70.79 6.22 45.86
N PHE A 482 -71.47 6.21 44.72
CA PHE A 482 -72.06 5.00 44.17
C PHE A 482 -72.19 5.09 42.65
N THR A 483 -72.15 3.94 41.99
CA THR A 483 -72.30 3.82 40.54
C THR A 483 -73.63 3.14 40.21
N VAL A 484 -74.35 3.69 39.24
CA VAL A 484 -75.62 3.17 38.72
C VAL A 484 -75.36 2.55 37.35
N GLY A 485 -75.93 1.38 37.08
CA GLY A 485 -75.76 0.68 35.80
C GLY A 485 -74.43 -0.08 35.68
N PHE A 486 -74.11 -0.52 34.45
CA PHE A 486 -72.87 -1.22 34.08
C PHE A 486 -72.50 -2.42 34.98
N GLY A 487 -73.49 -3.11 35.56
CA GLY A 487 -73.27 -4.22 36.50
C GLY A 487 -72.86 -3.81 37.92
N LEU A 488 -72.78 -2.51 38.22
CA LEU A 488 -72.29 -1.96 39.48
C LEU A 488 -73.40 -1.34 40.37
N THR A 489 -74.66 -1.41 39.93
CA THR A 489 -75.80 -0.81 40.63
C THR A 489 -75.95 -1.35 42.07
N PRO A 490 -75.93 -0.49 43.12
CA PRO A 490 -76.17 -0.92 44.49
C PRO A 490 -77.63 -1.31 44.71
N ALA A 491 -77.87 -2.31 45.56
CA ALA A 491 -79.23 -2.73 45.93
C ALA A 491 -80.00 -1.65 46.74
N VAL A 492 -79.26 -0.76 47.42
CA VAL A 492 -79.77 0.39 48.17
C VAL A 492 -78.63 1.37 48.43
N VAL A 493 -78.92 2.67 48.41
CA VAL A 493 -78.00 3.73 48.86
C VAL A 493 -78.47 4.24 50.22
N ILE A 494 -77.60 4.21 51.23
CA ILE A 494 -77.94 4.59 52.60
C ILE A 494 -77.18 5.87 52.96
N VAL A 495 -77.89 6.94 53.29
CA VAL A 495 -77.28 8.24 53.63
C VAL A 495 -77.87 8.73 54.95
N ARG A 496 -77.06 8.75 56.02
CA ARG A 496 -77.52 9.15 57.37
C ARG A 496 -76.39 9.75 58.19
N CYS A 497 -76.64 10.89 58.83
CA CYS A 497 -75.71 11.55 59.72
C CYS A 497 -75.74 10.91 61.11
N ASN A 498 -74.85 9.95 61.39
CA ASN A 498 -74.84 9.20 62.66
C ASN A 498 -73.87 9.74 63.73
N GLU A 499 -72.95 10.64 63.35
CA GLU A 499 -71.91 11.15 64.25
C GLU A 499 -72.26 12.58 64.70
N ALA A 500 -72.64 12.76 65.97
CA ALA A 500 -72.90 14.08 66.53
C ALA A 500 -71.60 14.85 66.74
N ILE A 501 -71.58 16.11 66.35
CA ILE A 501 -70.45 17.02 66.63
C ILE A 501 -70.56 17.39 68.11
N SER A 502 -69.76 16.75 68.96
CA SER A 502 -69.73 17.10 70.38
C SER A 502 -69.20 18.52 70.55
N THR A 503 -70.06 19.45 70.98
CA THR A 503 -69.65 20.71 71.61
C THR A 503 -69.12 20.41 73.02
N ALA A 504 -68.00 19.68 73.08
CA ALA A 504 -67.24 19.43 74.30
C ALA A 504 -65.82 19.98 74.14
N LEU A 505 -65.74 21.31 74.04
CA LEU A 505 -64.66 22.16 74.57
C LEU A 505 -65.22 23.58 74.64
N GLY A 506 -65.71 23.92 75.82
CA GLY A 506 -66.18 25.26 76.14
C GLY A 506 -65.05 26.15 76.68
N ARG A 507 -65.34 27.45 76.61
CA ARG A 507 -64.70 28.61 77.24
C ARG A 507 -63.48 29.21 76.54
#